data_AF-A0AAF6B1U0-F1
#
_entry.id   AF-A0AAF6B1U0-F1
#
_cell.length_a   1.000
_cell.length_b   1.000
_cell.length_c   1.000
_cell.angle_alpha   90.00
_cell.angle_beta   90.00
_cell.angle_gamma   90.00
#
_symmetry.space_group_name_H-M   'P 1'
#
loop_
_entity.id
_entity.type
_entity.pdbx_description
1 polymer ?
#
loop_
_entity_poly.entity_id
_entity_poly.type
_entity_poly.pdbx_seq_one_letter_code
_entity_poly.pdbx_strand_id
1 'polypeptide(L)'
;MYEQISTLTFDDEMKYTVLAYLAFLRLHELSWPQYRRLVMSQPPGRMLPFMRFIFNERELIDHVQASWCAVYDIEFVRDILESIRFFSSEAQEVCEALEERVYAPDPLGRYVQPPTVPKPFKMSVSKTVCPNFEEWAPPEPFEARPAPMFEKGRTLEVKRLSAVFKENRQILKKKYDDPKHQPFRLRCVERPTNIEQLRTEVEEKFIQDHHYIPAEINPAPAMPTVEVKLNVATLLREHALFQKQMDQDKKKIEAFELELRDDSDFKLWQEEQRMQDEVADAINIEFNRKKVMATDQAAIEAKEKYLAEKMEIGRGAREEAKISHLTIQQESKNEKFRKKLKHFLVVQDKRGIKIARENVAKARKANALEVQAESEELCAKSTLQKAQEMAMKQELVRQLRALEKESCHMEKKFDIYSSSGQGLLQEMSIAQLRTELVLVKRWLQHEEDIKRRKIHAVKIERQNMLLERSRVVTQMRHIARAQWLSKKAHEKFYDKTEINPAEQLGL
;
A
#
# COMPACT_ATOMS: atom_id res chain seq x y z
N MET A 1 -18.57 18.73 -13.75
CA MET A 1 -19.54 19.02 -12.69
C MET A 1 -20.83 18.36 -13.10
N TYR A 2 -21.06 17.13 -12.62
CA TYR A 2 -22.31 16.44 -12.89
C TYR A 2 -23.37 17.08 -12.00
N GLU A 3 -24.36 17.71 -12.62
CA GLU A 3 -25.63 18.05 -11.96
C GLU A 3 -26.12 16.77 -11.27
N GLN A 4 -26.20 16.80 -9.95
CA GLN A 4 -26.91 15.77 -9.22
C GLN A 4 -28.35 15.86 -9.69
N ILE A 5 -28.74 14.98 -10.62
CA ILE A 5 -30.14 14.72 -10.94
C ILE A 5 -30.74 14.18 -9.64
N SER A 6 -31.27 15.11 -8.84
CA SER A 6 -31.89 14.81 -7.58
C SER A 6 -33.09 13.91 -7.85
N THR A 7 -33.07 12.70 -7.31
CA THR A 7 -34.20 11.78 -7.39
C THR A 7 -35.45 12.49 -6.86
N LEU A 8 -36.46 12.66 -7.71
CA LEU A 8 -37.78 13.18 -7.32
C LEU A 8 -38.34 12.30 -6.21
N THR A 9 -38.58 12.90 -5.04
CA THR A 9 -39.25 12.18 -3.94
C THR A 9 -40.76 12.22 -4.14
N PHE A 10 -41.49 11.26 -3.56
CA PHE A 10 -42.96 11.24 -3.61
C PHE A 10 -43.58 12.56 -3.11
N ASP A 11 -42.99 13.16 -2.07
CA ASP A 11 -43.43 14.46 -1.54
C ASP A 11 -43.22 15.60 -2.56
N ASP A 12 -42.19 15.52 -3.40
CA ASP A 12 -41.95 16.49 -4.46
C ASP A 12 -42.97 16.34 -5.60
N GLU A 13 -43.31 15.11 -5.97
CA GLU A 13 -44.35 14.82 -6.97
C GLU A 13 -45.71 15.39 -6.57
N MET A 14 -46.12 15.16 -5.31
CA MET A 14 -47.36 15.73 -4.77
C MET A 14 -47.33 17.27 -4.76
N LYS A 15 -46.21 17.87 -4.35
CA LYS A 15 -46.05 19.34 -4.36
C LYS A 15 -46.13 19.93 -5.75
N TYR A 16 -45.44 19.34 -6.72
CA TYR A 16 -45.50 19.81 -8.12
C TYR A 16 -46.87 19.63 -8.73
N THR A 17 -47.58 18.55 -8.39
CA THR A 17 -48.96 18.33 -8.85
C THR A 17 -49.89 19.43 -8.32
N VAL A 18 -49.78 19.76 -7.03
CA VAL A 18 -50.58 20.84 -6.41
C VAL A 18 -50.22 22.20 -7.01
N LEU A 19 -48.93 22.52 -7.17
CA LEU A 19 -48.50 23.79 -7.76
C LEU A 19 -48.89 23.91 -9.24
N ALA A 20 -48.79 22.82 -10.03
CA ALA A 20 -49.22 22.79 -11.42
C ALA A 20 -50.74 22.95 -11.55
N TYR A 21 -51.51 22.31 -10.66
CA TYR A 21 -52.96 22.51 -10.58
C TYR A 21 -53.31 23.98 -10.33
N LEU A 22 -52.64 24.61 -9.36
CA LEU A 22 -52.85 26.02 -9.05
C LEU A 22 -52.41 26.92 -10.21
N ALA A 23 -51.33 26.60 -10.91
CA ALA A 23 -50.82 27.37 -12.04
C ALA A 23 -51.71 27.27 -13.29
N PHE A 24 -52.22 26.08 -13.62
CA PHE A 24 -52.96 25.87 -14.86
C PHE A 24 -54.45 26.16 -14.73
N LEU A 25 -55.06 25.89 -13.57
CA LEU A 25 -56.53 25.91 -13.43
C LEU A 25 -57.05 27.01 -12.50
N ARG A 26 -56.22 27.52 -11.58
CA ARG A 26 -56.69 28.43 -10.51
C ARG A 26 -55.87 29.72 -10.42
N LEU A 27 -54.96 30.00 -11.35
CA LEU A 27 -54.02 31.11 -11.23
C LEU A 27 -54.74 32.48 -11.26
N HIS A 28 -55.80 32.59 -12.06
CA HIS A 28 -56.66 33.78 -12.09
C HIS A 28 -57.44 33.98 -10.78
N GLU A 29 -57.86 32.91 -10.10
CA GLU A 29 -58.60 32.98 -8.83
C GLU A 29 -57.69 33.21 -7.62
N LEU A 30 -56.52 32.57 -7.62
CA LEU A 30 -55.53 32.68 -6.56
C LEU A 30 -54.76 34.00 -6.62
N SER A 31 -54.68 34.64 -7.80
CA SER A 31 -53.85 35.81 -8.11
C SER A 31 -52.34 35.54 -8.07
N TRP A 32 -51.62 36.21 -8.97
CA TRP A 32 -50.17 36.04 -9.14
C TRP A 32 -49.34 36.27 -7.85
N PRO A 33 -49.60 37.30 -7.02
CA PRO A 33 -48.78 37.55 -5.83
C PRO A 33 -48.84 36.43 -4.79
N GLN A 34 -49.98 35.73 -4.69
CA GLN A 34 -50.16 34.63 -3.74
C GLN A 34 -49.45 33.37 -4.26
N TYR A 35 -49.57 33.10 -5.57
CA TYR A 35 -48.83 32.05 -6.24
C TYR A 35 -47.31 32.26 -6.11
N ARG A 36 -46.82 33.49 -6.34
CA ARG A 36 -45.41 33.87 -6.12
C ARG A 36 -44.94 33.60 -4.69
N ARG A 37 -45.75 33.89 -3.66
CA ARG A 37 -45.40 33.59 -2.27
C ARG A 37 -45.27 32.09 -2.01
N LEU A 38 -46.16 31.27 -2.60
CA LEU A 38 -46.09 29.82 -2.48
C LEU A 38 -44.81 29.28 -3.13
N VAL A 39 -44.49 29.70 -4.36
CA VAL A 39 -43.28 29.28 -5.07
C VAL A 39 -42.01 29.71 -4.31
N MET A 40 -41.97 30.94 -3.80
CA MET A 40 -40.82 31.48 -3.06
C MET A 40 -40.61 30.86 -1.67
N SER A 41 -41.62 30.17 -1.12
CA SER A 41 -41.52 29.45 0.16
C SER A 41 -40.79 28.10 0.03
N GLN A 42 -40.63 27.61 -1.20
CA GLN A 42 -40.06 26.30 -1.51
C GLN A 42 -38.56 26.41 -1.88
N PRO A 43 -37.79 25.30 -1.84
CA PRO A 43 -36.36 25.33 -2.15
C PRO A 43 -36.09 25.79 -3.60
N PRO A 44 -35.26 26.84 -3.80
CA PRO A 44 -35.19 27.55 -5.09
C PRO A 44 -34.56 26.71 -6.20
N GLY A 45 -33.60 25.82 -5.88
CA GLY A 45 -32.95 24.95 -6.87
C GLY A 45 -33.89 23.95 -7.55
N ARG A 46 -35.01 23.60 -6.90
CA ARG A 46 -36.03 22.68 -7.41
C ARG A 46 -37.16 23.43 -8.11
N MET A 47 -37.55 24.58 -7.58
CA MET A 47 -38.61 25.40 -8.16
C MET A 47 -38.21 26.08 -9.46
N LEU A 48 -36.92 26.39 -9.64
CA LEU A 48 -36.44 27.08 -10.83
C LEU A 48 -36.67 26.27 -12.14
N PRO A 49 -36.23 25.00 -12.26
CA PRO A 49 -36.55 24.18 -13.43
C PRO A 49 -38.06 24.00 -13.65
N PHE A 50 -38.83 23.86 -12.56
CA PHE A 50 -40.28 23.68 -12.61
C PHE A 50 -41.00 24.92 -13.16
N MET A 51 -40.66 26.12 -12.67
CA MET A 51 -41.24 27.38 -13.14
C MET A 51 -40.85 27.68 -14.58
N ARG A 52 -39.60 27.39 -14.97
CA ARG A 52 -39.13 27.53 -16.36
C ARG A 52 -39.92 26.62 -17.31
N PHE A 53 -40.23 25.39 -16.91
CA PHE A 53 -41.01 24.46 -17.72
C PHE A 53 -42.50 24.87 -17.83
N ILE A 54 -43.16 25.18 -16.71
CA ILE A 54 -44.61 25.48 -16.69
C ILE A 54 -44.98 26.76 -17.43
N PHE A 55 -44.11 27.78 -17.42
CA PHE A 55 -44.40 29.05 -18.08
C PHE A 55 -43.75 29.17 -19.46
N ASN A 56 -43.18 28.08 -20.00
CA ASN A 56 -42.65 28.02 -21.36
C ASN A 56 -43.71 27.45 -22.31
N GLU A 57 -44.37 28.35 -23.05
CA GLU A 57 -45.42 28.03 -24.01
C GLU A 57 -44.97 26.97 -25.04
N ARG A 58 -43.71 27.00 -25.50
CA ARG A 58 -43.19 26.08 -26.51
C ARG A 58 -43.08 24.65 -25.97
N GLU A 59 -42.51 24.51 -24.77
CA GLU A 59 -42.33 23.19 -24.14
C GLU A 59 -43.67 22.55 -23.77
N LEU A 60 -44.65 23.35 -23.36
CA LEU A 60 -46.01 22.85 -23.09
C LEU A 60 -46.73 22.42 -24.36
N ILE A 61 -46.59 23.17 -25.45
CA ILE A 61 -47.16 22.81 -26.75
C ILE A 61 -46.55 21.49 -27.25
N ASP A 62 -45.23 21.36 -27.21
CA ASP A 62 -44.52 20.21 -27.75
C ASP A 62 -44.75 18.93 -26.93
N HIS A 63 -44.79 19.01 -25.61
CA HIS A 63 -44.83 17.84 -24.73
C HIS A 63 -46.19 17.54 -24.10
N VAL A 64 -47.03 18.55 -23.89
CA VAL A 64 -48.20 18.43 -23.00
C VAL A 64 -49.52 18.61 -23.75
N GLN A 65 -49.58 19.49 -24.76
CA GLN A 65 -50.82 19.81 -25.48
C GLN A 65 -51.51 18.57 -26.08
N ALA A 66 -50.76 17.68 -26.74
CA ALA A 66 -51.32 16.46 -27.32
C ALA A 66 -51.98 15.55 -26.27
N SER A 67 -51.40 15.49 -25.05
CA SER A 67 -51.95 14.71 -23.94
C SER A 67 -53.17 15.37 -23.30
N TRP A 68 -53.20 16.71 -23.23
CA TRP A 68 -54.33 17.46 -22.69
C TRP A 68 -55.53 17.46 -23.63
N CYS A 69 -55.32 17.62 -24.93
CA CYS A 69 -56.38 17.54 -25.94
C CYS A 69 -57.00 16.14 -26.06
N ALA A 70 -56.34 15.10 -25.52
CA ALA A 70 -56.91 13.75 -25.44
C ALA A 70 -57.92 13.59 -24.29
N VAL A 71 -57.89 14.48 -23.29
CA VAL A 71 -58.71 14.42 -22.07
C VAL A 71 -59.69 15.59 -21.97
N TYR A 72 -59.30 16.78 -22.45
CA TYR A 72 -60.07 18.01 -22.41
C TYR A 72 -60.33 18.57 -23.81
N ASP A 73 -61.37 19.41 -23.92
CA ASP A 73 -61.71 20.09 -25.17
C ASP A 73 -60.61 21.04 -25.63
N ILE A 74 -60.41 21.13 -26.95
CA ILE A 74 -59.35 21.93 -27.58
C ILE A 74 -59.47 23.41 -27.20
N GLU A 75 -60.69 23.93 -27.08
CA GLU A 75 -60.95 25.32 -26.67
C GLU A 75 -60.52 25.56 -25.23
N PHE A 76 -60.82 24.63 -24.32
CA PHE A 76 -60.41 24.72 -22.91
C PHE A 76 -58.89 24.64 -22.75
N VAL A 77 -58.22 23.78 -23.51
CA VAL A 77 -56.75 23.68 -23.50
C VAL A 77 -56.10 24.96 -24.04
N ARG A 78 -56.71 25.58 -25.06
CA ARG A 78 -56.25 26.88 -25.58
C ARG A 78 -56.38 27.98 -24.53
N ASP A 79 -57.50 28.04 -23.81
CA ASP A 79 -57.71 29.05 -22.76
C ASP A 79 -56.69 28.91 -21.60
N ILE A 80 -56.30 27.68 -21.25
CA ILE A 80 -55.23 27.42 -20.28
C ILE A 80 -53.89 27.95 -20.79
N LEU A 81 -53.53 27.67 -22.04
CA LEU A 81 -52.28 28.15 -22.63
C LEU A 81 -52.24 29.69 -22.73
N GLU A 82 -53.36 30.32 -23.06
CA GLU A 82 -53.51 31.78 -23.07
C GLU A 82 -53.34 32.38 -21.67
N SER A 83 -53.90 31.72 -20.64
CA SER A 83 -53.72 32.10 -19.23
C SER A 83 -52.25 32.07 -18.81
N ILE A 84 -51.52 31.01 -19.15
CA ILE A 84 -50.09 30.88 -18.83
C ILE A 84 -49.27 31.94 -19.56
N ARG A 85 -49.61 32.21 -20.82
CA ARG A 85 -48.97 33.25 -21.63
C ARG A 85 -49.17 34.64 -21.04
N PHE A 86 -50.35 34.92 -20.50
CA PHE A 86 -50.65 36.19 -19.84
C PHE A 86 -49.72 36.46 -18.66
N PHE A 87 -49.41 35.45 -17.85
CA PHE A 87 -48.52 35.57 -16.68
C PHE A 87 -47.04 35.26 -16.98
N SER A 88 -46.66 35.14 -18.26
CA SER A 88 -45.30 34.76 -18.65
C SER A 88 -44.25 35.79 -18.22
N SER A 89 -44.56 37.09 -18.31
CA SER A 89 -43.66 38.17 -17.88
C SER A 89 -43.38 38.11 -16.38
N GLU A 90 -44.41 37.92 -15.57
CA GLU A 90 -44.27 37.88 -14.12
C GLU A 90 -43.61 36.57 -13.67
N ALA A 91 -43.80 35.48 -14.42
CA ALA A 91 -43.09 34.22 -14.22
C ALA A 91 -41.59 34.36 -14.48
N GLN A 92 -41.19 35.12 -15.51
CA GLN A 92 -39.78 35.40 -15.80
C GLN A 92 -39.12 36.18 -14.66
N GLU A 93 -39.78 37.19 -14.10
CA GLU A 93 -39.27 37.91 -12.91
C GLU A 93 -39.03 36.97 -11.71
N VAL A 94 -39.93 36.00 -11.52
CA VAL A 94 -39.80 35.00 -10.45
C VAL A 94 -38.65 34.03 -10.75
N CYS A 95 -38.47 33.62 -12.00
CA CYS A 95 -37.35 32.79 -12.42
C CYS A 95 -36.01 33.50 -12.21
N GLU A 96 -35.88 34.78 -12.60
CA GLU A 96 -34.68 35.58 -12.36
C GLU A 96 -34.35 35.70 -10.87
N ALA A 97 -35.36 35.95 -10.03
CA ALA A 97 -35.17 36.00 -8.57
C ALA A 97 -34.83 34.63 -7.95
N LEU A 98 -35.27 33.51 -8.54
CA LEU A 98 -34.87 32.16 -8.14
C LEU A 98 -33.45 31.83 -8.62
N GLU A 99 -33.07 32.24 -9.83
CA GLU A 99 -31.73 32.09 -10.38
C GLU A 99 -30.70 32.83 -9.54
N GLU A 100 -31.00 34.06 -9.14
CA GLU A 100 -30.16 34.81 -8.22
C GLU A 100 -30.00 34.03 -6.91
N ARG A 101 -31.06 33.44 -6.35
CA ARG A 101 -30.93 32.64 -5.11
C ARG A 101 -30.20 31.31 -5.26
N VAL A 102 -30.18 30.71 -6.45
CA VAL A 102 -29.52 29.42 -6.71
C VAL A 102 -28.05 29.61 -7.07
N TYR A 103 -27.74 30.63 -7.87
CA TYR A 103 -26.42 30.86 -8.44
C TYR A 103 -25.66 32.01 -7.77
N ALA A 104 -26.30 32.86 -6.98
CA ALA A 104 -25.56 33.86 -6.20
C ALA A 104 -24.66 33.15 -5.18
N PRO A 105 -23.38 33.55 -5.08
CA PRO A 105 -22.50 33.04 -4.05
C PRO A 105 -23.06 33.41 -2.67
N ASP A 106 -23.16 32.43 -1.77
CA ASP A 106 -23.58 32.61 -0.38
C ASP A 106 -22.86 33.84 0.23
N PRO A 107 -23.58 34.88 0.70
CA PRO A 107 -22.94 36.05 1.33
C PRO A 107 -22.21 35.69 2.63
N LEU A 108 -22.46 34.50 3.18
CA LEU A 108 -21.83 33.95 4.38
C LEU A 108 -20.60 33.08 4.08
N GLY A 109 -20.20 32.92 2.81
CA GLY A 109 -18.94 32.25 2.45
C GLY A 109 -18.80 30.83 2.97
N ARG A 110 -19.87 30.01 2.90
CA ARG A 110 -19.75 28.59 3.24
C ARG A 110 -18.87 27.90 2.20
N TYR A 111 -17.69 27.48 2.65
CA TYR A 111 -16.69 26.80 1.84
C TYR A 111 -17.27 25.52 1.22
N VAL A 112 -17.53 25.54 -0.09
CA VAL A 112 -17.80 24.34 -0.87
C VAL A 112 -16.46 23.67 -1.16
N GLN A 113 -16.26 22.44 -0.64
CA GLN A 113 -15.02 21.72 -0.92
C GLN A 113 -14.92 21.46 -2.43
N PRO A 114 -13.79 21.82 -3.07
CA PRO A 114 -13.58 21.47 -4.47
C PRO A 114 -13.58 19.95 -4.64
N PRO A 115 -14.07 19.43 -5.77
CA PRO A 115 -14.09 18.00 -6.04
C PRO A 115 -12.67 17.42 -5.92
N THR A 116 -12.55 16.30 -5.19
CA THR A 116 -11.27 15.68 -4.87
C THR A 116 -10.60 15.21 -6.16
N VAL A 117 -9.53 15.89 -6.56
CA VAL A 117 -8.67 15.44 -7.66
C VAL A 117 -7.89 14.21 -7.19
N PRO A 118 -7.95 13.07 -7.89
CA PRO A 118 -7.19 11.88 -7.51
C PRO A 118 -5.70 12.19 -7.62
N LYS A 119 -5.05 12.38 -6.48
CA LYS A 119 -3.60 12.50 -6.38
C LYS A 119 -3.04 11.08 -6.49
N PRO A 120 -2.11 10.79 -7.42
CA PRO A 120 -1.52 9.47 -7.53
C PRO A 120 -0.95 9.06 -6.17
N PHE A 121 -1.20 7.83 -5.76
CA PHE A 121 -0.69 7.32 -4.49
C PHE A 121 0.83 7.41 -4.53
N LYS A 122 1.42 8.06 -3.52
CA LYS A 122 2.87 7.94 -3.32
C LYS A 122 3.09 6.48 -2.97
N MET A 123 3.78 5.72 -3.83
CA MET A 123 4.27 4.40 -3.44
C MET A 123 4.91 4.55 -2.08
N SER A 124 4.45 3.76 -1.13
CA SER A 124 4.93 3.80 0.24
C SER A 124 6.39 3.36 0.24
N VAL A 125 7.31 4.28 0.02
CA VAL A 125 8.61 4.17 0.64
C VAL A 125 8.28 4.27 2.12
N SER A 126 8.37 3.14 2.83
CA SER A 126 8.18 3.11 4.27
C SER A 126 8.95 4.28 4.86
N LYS A 127 8.28 5.17 5.56
CA LYS A 127 8.96 6.11 6.46
C LYS A 127 9.50 5.29 7.63
N THR A 128 10.50 4.46 7.37
CA THR A 128 11.52 4.22 8.38
C THR A 128 12.19 5.58 8.56
N VAL A 129 11.62 6.38 9.45
CA VAL A 129 12.38 7.41 10.13
C VAL A 129 13.44 6.62 10.88
N CYS A 130 14.60 6.40 10.25
CA CYS A 130 15.81 6.23 11.01
C CYS A 130 15.78 7.40 12.00
N PRO A 131 15.79 7.15 13.33
CA PRO A 131 16.01 8.23 14.27
C PRO A 131 17.17 9.03 13.70
N ASN A 132 17.00 10.34 13.57
CA ASN A 132 18.13 11.20 13.30
C ASN A 132 19.00 11.04 14.54
N PHE A 133 19.88 10.04 14.51
CA PHE A 133 21.02 9.96 15.40
C PHE A 133 21.76 11.22 15.02
N GLU A 134 21.56 12.28 15.80
CA GLU A 134 22.57 13.32 15.97
C GLU A 134 23.89 12.59 15.92
N GLU A 135 24.65 12.83 14.85
CA GLU A 135 25.88 12.12 14.55
C GLU A 135 26.65 12.06 15.86
N TRP A 136 26.61 10.90 16.52
CA TRP A 136 27.44 10.67 17.68
C TRP A 136 28.83 10.88 17.13
N ALA A 137 29.47 11.98 17.58
CA ALA A 137 30.84 12.28 17.22
C ALA A 137 31.59 10.95 17.30
N PRO A 138 32.21 10.49 16.19
CA PRO A 138 32.83 9.18 16.15
C PRO A 138 33.66 9.03 17.42
N PRO A 139 33.42 7.99 18.24
CA PRO A 139 34.20 7.81 19.45
C PRO A 139 35.66 7.87 19.04
N GLU A 140 36.46 8.65 19.76
CA GLU A 140 37.89 8.81 19.47
C GLU A 140 38.46 7.43 19.16
N PRO A 141 39.15 7.25 18.01
CA PRO A 141 39.57 5.93 17.56
C PRO A 141 40.42 5.30 18.66
N PHE A 142 39.84 4.35 19.39
CA PHE A 142 40.58 3.63 20.41
C PHE A 142 41.50 2.67 19.67
N GLU A 143 42.81 2.83 19.86
CA GLU A 143 43.78 1.90 19.32
C GLU A 143 43.66 0.58 20.10
N ALA A 144 42.92 -0.36 19.53
CA ALA A 144 42.92 -1.73 20.01
C ALA A 144 44.38 -2.23 20.00
N ARG A 145 44.89 -2.66 21.16
CA ARG A 145 46.21 -3.29 21.21
C ARG A 145 46.18 -4.45 20.21
N PRO A 146 47.11 -4.51 19.23
CA PRO A 146 47.07 -5.56 18.22
C PRO A 146 47.12 -6.90 18.94
N ALA A 147 46.20 -7.79 18.57
CA ALA A 147 46.24 -9.17 19.06
C ALA A 147 47.66 -9.72 18.81
N PRO A 148 48.29 -10.40 19.78
CA PRO A 148 49.62 -10.95 19.58
C PRO A 148 49.58 -11.83 18.33
N MET A 149 50.38 -11.46 17.31
CA MET A 149 50.44 -12.21 16.07
C MET A 149 50.96 -13.61 16.37
N PHE A 150 50.10 -14.61 16.28
CA PHE A 150 50.56 -15.97 16.08
C PHE A 150 51.23 -16.02 14.70
N GLU A 151 52.55 -16.20 14.67
CA GLU A 151 53.30 -16.42 13.43
C GLU A 151 52.63 -17.56 12.65
N LYS A 152 51.96 -17.23 11.54
CA LYS A 152 51.42 -18.21 10.59
C LYS A 152 52.57 -18.84 9.83
N GLY A 153 53.27 -19.75 10.50
CA GLY A 153 54.37 -20.53 9.95
C GLY A 153 54.60 -21.78 10.78
N ARG A 154 54.96 -22.89 10.12
CA ARG A 154 55.45 -24.08 10.83
C ARG A 154 56.67 -23.68 11.66
N THR A 155 56.65 -24.01 12.96
CA THR A 155 57.76 -23.74 13.88
C THR A 155 59.06 -24.37 13.36
N LEU A 156 60.22 -23.83 13.79
CA LEU A 156 61.53 -24.38 13.44
C LEU A 156 61.63 -25.87 13.74
N GLU A 157 61.00 -26.32 14.84
CA GLU A 157 60.92 -27.72 15.24
C GLU A 157 60.13 -28.57 14.24
N VAL A 158 58.95 -28.09 13.79
CA VAL A 158 58.14 -28.80 12.78
C VAL A 158 58.87 -28.88 11.43
N LYS A 159 59.62 -27.83 11.06
CA LYS A 159 60.47 -27.87 9.85
C LYS A 159 61.60 -28.90 9.98
N ARG A 160 62.29 -28.93 11.13
CA ARG A 160 63.34 -29.94 11.43
C ARG A 160 62.79 -31.36 11.40
N LEU A 161 61.64 -31.62 12.05
CA LEU A 161 60.98 -32.92 12.02
C LEU A 161 60.61 -33.33 10.60
N SER A 162 60.09 -32.41 9.78
CA SER A 162 59.75 -32.71 8.39
C SER A 162 60.98 -33.05 7.52
N ALA A 163 62.13 -32.44 7.78
CA ALA A 163 63.40 -32.77 7.13
C ALA A 163 63.87 -34.16 7.55
N VAL A 164 63.84 -34.47 8.85
CA VAL A 164 64.18 -35.79 9.40
C VAL A 164 63.27 -36.88 8.84
N PHE A 165 61.95 -36.66 8.72
CA PHE A 165 61.05 -37.63 8.11
C PHE A 165 61.33 -37.86 6.62
N LYS A 166 61.72 -36.80 5.88
CA LYS A 166 62.14 -36.93 4.48
C LYS A 166 63.44 -37.73 4.36
N GLU A 167 64.42 -37.44 5.20
CA GLU A 167 65.69 -38.18 5.25
C GLU A 167 65.47 -39.64 5.63
N ASN A 168 64.69 -39.92 6.68
CA ASN A 168 64.33 -41.28 7.08
C ASN A 168 63.58 -42.03 5.96
N ARG A 169 62.71 -41.36 5.20
CA ARG A 169 62.03 -41.95 4.05
C ARG A 169 62.99 -42.25 2.91
N GLN A 170 64.00 -41.41 2.67
CA GLN A 170 65.05 -41.66 1.69
C GLN A 170 65.98 -42.81 2.13
N ILE A 171 66.34 -42.87 3.41
CA ILE A 171 67.13 -43.96 3.99
C ILE A 171 66.36 -45.28 3.88
N LEU A 172 65.07 -45.28 4.19
CA LEU A 172 64.20 -46.45 4.01
C LEU A 172 64.10 -46.87 2.54
N LYS A 173 63.91 -45.93 1.61
CA LYS A 173 63.92 -46.24 0.18
C LYS A 173 65.22 -46.90 -0.25
N LYS A 174 66.38 -46.29 0.06
CA LYS A 174 67.70 -46.88 -0.23
C LYS A 174 67.88 -48.26 0.39
N LYS A 175 67.42 -48.44 1.63
CA LYS A 175 67.44 -49.74 2.31
C LYS A 175 66.60 -50.79 1.59
N TYR A 176 65.43 -50.44 1.05
CA TYR A 176 64.57 -51.37 0.30
C TYR A 176 64.85 -51.44 -1.21
N ASP A 177 65.70 -50.54 -1.73
CA ASP A 177 66.24 -50.63 -3.09
C ASP A 177 67.29 -51.74 -3.18
N ASP A 178 68.01 -52.02 -2.08
CA ASP A 178 68.92 -53.15 -1.97
C ASP A 178 68.17 -54.49 -2.05
N PRO A 179 68.52 -55.40 -2.98
CA PRO A 179 67.81 -56.69 -3.15
C PRO A 179 67.92 -57.61 -1.93
N LYS A 180 68.88 -57.37 -1.03
CA LYS A 180 69.06 -58.10 0.24
C LYS A 180 67.98 -57.80 1.28
N HIS A 181 67.35 -56.63 1.20
CA HIS A 181 66.39 -56.12 2.18
C HIS A 181 64.98 -55.96 1.62
N GLN A 182 64.77 -56.27 0.33
CA GLN A 182 63.44 -56.39 -0.23
C GLN A 182 62.68 -57.52 0.47
N PRO A 183 61.42 -57.28 0.88
CA PRO A 183 60.58 -58.37 1.37
C PRO A 183 60.42 -59.42 0.28
N PHE A 184 60.28 -60.69 0.68
CA PHE A 184 60.08 -61.80 -0.26
C PHE A 184 58.89 -61.49 -1.17
N ARG A 185 59.12 -61.46 -2.49
CA ARG A 185 58.05 -61.28 -3.48
C ARG A 185 57.38 -62.62 -3.72
N LEU A 186 56.12 -62.75 -3.31
CA LEU A 186 55.31 -63.94 -3.61
C LEU A 186 54.96 -63.94 -5.09
N ARG A 187 55.34 -65.00 -5.83
CA ARG A 187 55.00 -65.18 -7.26
C ARG A 187 53.49 -65.14 -7.55
N CYS A 188 52.65 -65.29 -6.52
CA CYS A 188 51.20 -65.14 -6.63
C CYS A 188 50.75 -63.71 -6.98
N VAL A 189 51.56 -62.69 -6.69
CA VAL A 189 51.24 -61.26 -6.95
C VAL A 189 51.51 -60.89 -8.41
N GLU A 190 52.39 -61.61 -9.12
CA GLU A 190 52.72 -61.38 -10.53
C GLU A 190 51.82 -62.15 -11.50
N ARG A 191 50.91 -62.99 -11.00
CA ARG A 191 49.93 -63.68 -11.84
C ARG A 191 48.86 -62.66 -12.24
N PRO A 192 48.53 -62.48 -13.54
CA PRO A 192 47.43 -61.59 -13.92
C PRO A 192 46.13 -62.15 -13.32
N THR A 193 45.60 -61.46 -12.32
CA THR A 193 44.36 -61.84 -11.64
C THR A 193 43.18 -61.12 -12.25
N ASN A 194 42.07 -61.83 -12.43
CA ASN A 194 40.86 -61.28 -13.04
C ASN A 194 40.04 -60.34 -12.13
N ILE A 195 40.70 -59.71 -11.15
CA ILE A 195 40.04 -58.93 -10.09
C ILE A 195 39.39 -57.68 -10.66
N GLU A 196 40.02 -57.05 -11.65
CA GLU A 196 39.46 -55.85 -12.28
C GLU A 196 38.22 -56.18 -13.10
N GLN A 197 38.21 -57.28 -13.86
CA GLN A 197 37.03 -57.74 -14.59
C GLN A 197 35.90 -58.16 -13.63
N LEU A 198 36.24 -58.86 -12.54
CA LEU A 198 35.25 -59.22 -11.52
C LEU A 198 34.67 -57.99 -10.80
N ARG A 199 35.48 -56.93 -10.62
CA ARG A 199 34.99 -55.66 -10.06
C ARG A 199 34.01 -55.00 -11.02
N THR A 200 34.36 -54.89 -12.30
CA THR A 200 33.46 -54.30 -13.30
C THR A 200 32.17 -55.09 -13.43
N GLU A 201 32.22 -56.43 -13.41
CA GLU A 201 31.02 -57.27 -13.44
C GLU A 201 30.12 -57.09 -12.20
N VAL A 202 30.71 -56.94 -11.01
CA VAL A 202 29.96 -56.68 -9.77
C VAL A 202 29.32 -55.29 -9.79
N GLU A 203 30.03 -54.31 -10.33
CA GLU A 203 29.58 -52.92 -10.42
C GLU A 203 28.47 -52.77 -11.46
N GLU A 204 28.58 -53.45 -12.60
CA GLU A 204 27.52 -53.54 -13.62
C GLU A 204 26.27 -54.23 -13.08
N LYS A 205 26.41 -55.33 -12.33
CA LYS A 205 25.28 -55.99 -11.66
C LYS A 205 24.63 -55.07 -10.63
N PHE A 206 25.41 -54.34 -9.84
CA PHE A 206 24.90 -53.38 -8.88
C PHE A 206 24.12 -52.24 -9.56
N ILE A 207 24.61 -51.75 -10.71
CA ILE A 207 23.91 -50.73 -11.51
C ILE A 207 22.61 -51.28 -12.10
N GLN A 208 22.59 -52.53 -12.57
CA GLN A 208 21.38 -53.16 -13.10
C GLN A 208 20.33 -53.42 -12.00
N ASP A 209 20.75 -53.95 -10.85
CA ASP A 209 19.86 -54.23 -9.71
C ASP A 209 19.30 -52.95 -9.08
N HIS A 210 20.02 -51.84 -9.20
CA HIS A 210 19.60 -50.52 -8.70
C HIS A 210 19.23 -49.54 -9.81
N HIS A 211 18.97 -50.05 -11.02
CA HIS A 211 18.45 -49.23 -12.10
C HIS A 211 17.04 -48.77 -11.72
N TYR A 212 16.88 -47.45 -11.54
CA TYR A 212 15.59 -46.88 -11.21
C TYR A 212 14.58 -47.17 -12.34
N ILE A 213 13.56 -47.96 -12.04
CA ILE A 213 12.41 -48.17 -12.91
C ILE A 213 11.35 -47.14 -12.47
N PRO A 214 11.08 -46.08 -13.25
CA PRO A 214 10.03 -45.15 -12.92
C PRO A 214 8.70 -45.90 -12.86
N ALA A 215 7.93 -45.72 -11.78
CA ALA A 215 6.62 -46.34 -11.67
C ALA A 215 5.72 -45.89 -12.83
N GLU A 216 5.13 -46.84 -13.55
CA GLU A 216 4.08 -46.55 -14.51
C GLU A 216 2.89 -45.96 -13.74
N ILE A 217 2.64 -44.66 -13.95
CA ILE A 217 1.55 -43.96 -13.29
C ILE A 217 0.25 -44.50 -13.89
N ASN A 218 -0.48 -45.31 -13.11
CA ASN A 218 -1.85 -45.67 -13.46
C ASN A 218 -2.65 -44.37 -13.71
N PRO A 219 -3.31 -44.22 -14.87
CA PRO A 219 -4.07 -43.02 -15.16
C PRO A 219 -5.13 -42.84 -14.06
N ALA A 220 -5.22 -41.62 -13.53
CA ALA A 220 -6.18 -41.32 -12.48
C ALA A 220 -7.60 -41.74 -12.93
N PRO A 221 -8.42 -42.35 -12.05
CA PRO A 221 -9.77 -42.74 -12.38
C PRO A 221 -10.53 -41.51 -12.92
N ALA A 222 -11.27 -41.70 -14.01
CA ALA A 222 -12.03 -40.63 -14.63
C ALA A 222 -13.01 -40.04 -13.61
N MET A 223 -12.84 -38.77 -13.28
CA MET A 223 -13.70 -38.08 -12.31
C MET A 223 -15.15 -38.15 -12.77
N PRO A 224 -16.11 -38.44 -11.86
CA PRO A 224 -17.53 -38.46 -12.22
C PRO A 224 -17.95 -37.08 -12.72
N THR A 225 -18.79 -37.04 -13.75
CA THR A 225 -19.31 -35.80 -14.35
C THR A 225 -20.27 -35.12 -13.36
N VAL A 226 -19.73 -34.29 -12.47
CA VAL A 226 -20.52 -33.51 -11.51
C VAL A 226 -21.10 -32.29 -12.23
N GLU A 227 -22.43 -32.19 -12.30
CA GLU A 227 -23.12 -30.98 -12.77
C GLU A 227 -22.91 -29.85 -11.75
N VAL A 228 -21.90 -29.01 -12.00
CA VAL A 228 -21.62 -27.83 -11.16
C VAL A 228 -22.73 -26.80 -11.40
N LYS A 229 -23.69 -26.71 -10.48
CA LYS A 229 -24.69 -25.64 -10.47
C LYS A 229 -24.00 -24.29 -10.28
N LEU A 230 -23.93 -23.50 -11.34
CA LEU A 230 -23.36 -22.16 -11.28
C LEU A 230 -24.25 -21.23 -10.44
N ASN A 231 -23.62 -20.39 -9.64
CA ASN A 231 -24.32 -19.29 -8.98
C ASN A 231 -24.81 -18.29 -10.05
N VAL A 232 -25.98 -17.68 -9.86
CA VAL A 232 -26.53 -16.68 -10.77
C VAL A 232 -25.52 -15.55 -11.02
N ALA A 233 -24.85 -15.07 -9.96
CA ALA A 233 -23.85 -14.01 -10.10
C ALA A 233 -22.64 -14.43 -10.95
N THR A 234 -22.17 -15.67 -10.83
CA THR A 234 -21.03 -16.16 -11.62
C THR A 234 -21.42 -16.31 -13.08
N LEU A 235 -22.61 -16.85 -13.35
CA LEU A 235 -23.15 -16.97 -14.70
C LEU A 235 -23.31 -15.60 -15.38
N LEU A 236 -23.80 -14.59 -14.66
CA LEU A 236 -23.97 -13.24 -15.19
C LEU A 236 -22.64 -12.54 -15.47
N ARG A 237 -21.63 -12.71 -14.60
CA ARG A 237 -20.29 -12.12 -14.81
C ARG A 237 -19.60 -12.76 -16.01
N GLU A 238 -19.65 -14.09 -16.12
CA GLU A 238 -19.07 -14.79 -17.27
C GLU A 238 -19.78 -14.42 -18.57
N HIS A 239 -21.11 -14.37 -18.57
CA HIS A 239 -21.86 -13.90 -19.74
C HIS A 239 -21.46 -12.49 -20.14
N ALA A 240 -21.35 -11.56 -19.18
CA ALA A 240 -20.93 -10.18 -19.47
C ALA A 240 -19.49 -10.10 -20.00
N LEU A 241 -18.58 -10.97 -19.52
CA LEU A 241 -17.22 -11.08 -20.05
C LEU A 241 -17.23 -11.54 -21.50
N PHE A 242 -17.95 -12.63 -21.80
CA PHE A 242 -18.07 -13.13 -23.17
C PHE A 242 -18.76 -12.11 -24.07
N GLN A 243 -19.80 -11.44 -23.60
CA GLN A 243 -20.47 -10.39 -24.36
C GLN A 243 -19.50 -9.25 -24.70
N LYS A 244 -18.67 -8.81 -23.75
CA LYS A 244 -17.61 -7.82 -24.02
C LYS A 244 -16.61 -8.30 -25.07
N GLN A 245 -16.21 -9.58 -25.03
CA GLN A 245 -15.34 -10.16 -26.05
C GLN A 245 -16.02 -10.16 -27.42
N MET A 246 -17.28 -10.59 -27.49
CA MET A 246 -18.05 -10.57 -28.74
C MET A 246 -18.23 -9.14 -29.26
N ASP A 247 -18.48 -8.16 -28.40
CA ASP A 247 -18.61 -6.76 -28.81
C ASP A 247 -17.27 -6.17 -29.28
N GLN A 248 -16.15 -6.56 -28.67
CA GLN A 248 -14.82 -6.20 -29.16
C GLN A 248 -14.52 -6.84 -30.52
N ASP A 249 -14.85 -8.12 -30.69
CA ASP A 249 -14.63 -8.83 -31.94
C ASP A 249 -15.56 -8.30 -33.05
N LYS A 250 -16.81 -7.96 -32.73
CA LYS A 250 -17.70 -7.22 -33.64
C LYS A 250 -17.09 -5.89 -34.06
N LYS A 251 -16.59 -5.09 -33.13
CA LYS A 251 -15.93 -3.82 -33.46
C LYS A 251 -14.70 -4.00 -34.35
N LYS A 252 -13.91 -5.06 -34.13
CA LYS A 252 -12.78 -5.39 -35.02
C LYS A 252 -13.28 -5.76 -36.41
N ILE A 253 -14.35 -6.55 -36.50
CA ILE A 253 -14.96 -6.92 -37.78
C ILE A 253 -15.52 -5.67 -38.48
N GLU A 254 -16.24 -4.80 -37.76
CA GLU A 254 -16.77 -3.53 -38.29
C GLU A 254 -15.63 -2.61 -38.78
N ALA A 255 -14.55 -2.47 -38.00
CA ALA A 255 -13.38 -1.71 -38.43
C ALA A 255 -12.74 -2.31 -39.68
N PHE A 256 -12.62 -3.64 -39.73
CA PHE A 256 -12.13 -4.35 -40.91
C PHE A 256 -13.06 -4.17 -42.12
N GLU A 257 -14.38 -4.16 -41.93
CA GLU A 257 -15.36 -3.93 -42.99
C GLU A 257 -15.28 -2.50 -43.54
N LEU A 258 -14.98 -1.51 -42.68
CA LEU A 258 -14.83 -0.11 -43.06
C LEU A 258 -13.47 0.19 -43.73
N GLU A 259 -12.39 -0.33 -43.16
CA GLU A 259 -11.01 -0.01 -43.56
C GLU A 259 -10.44 -1.02 -44.57
N LEU A 260 -11.08 -2.19 -44.71
CA LEU A 260 -10.60 -3.35 -45.48
C LEU A 260 -9.18 -3.79 -45.09
N ARG A 261 -8.76 -3.48 -43.85
CA ARG A 261 -7.42 -3.78 -43.33
C ARG A 261 -7.52 -4.24 -41.88
N ASP A 262 -6.67 -5.21 -41.53
CA ASP A 262 -6.54 -5.75 -40.17
C ASP A 262 -5.45 -4.99 -39.39
N ASP A 263 -5.68 -4.78 -38.10
CA ASP A 263 -4.73 -4.20 -37.14
C ASP A 263 -3.70 -5.23 -36.64
N SER A 264 -3.81 -6.49 -37.04
CA SER A 264 -2.94 -7.60 -36.61
C SER A 264 -1.47 -7.27 -36.77
N ASP A 265 -1.07 -6.78 -37.94
CA ASP A 265 0.33 -6.48 -38.28
C ASP A 265 0.89 -5.37 -37.39
N PHE A 266 0.06 -4.34 -37.14
CA PHE A 266 0.44 -3.22 -36.27
C PHE A 266 0.59 -3.67 -34.81
N LYS A 267 -0.29 -4.54 -34.33
CA LYS A 267 -0.22 -5.09 -32.96
C LYS A 267 0.97 -6.01 -32.76
N LEU A 268 1.26 -6.87 -33.75
CA LEU A 268 2.46 -7.71 -33.74
C LEU A 268 3.73 -6.86 -33.72
N TRP A 269 3.81 -5.85 -34.57
CA TRP A 269 4.93 -4.90 -34.55
C TRP A 269 5.03 -4.18 -33.19
N GLN A 270 3.91 -3.74 -32.60
CA GLN A 270 3.91 -3.10 -31.28
C GLN A 270 4.37 -4.07 -30.16
N GLU A 271 3.99 -5.34 -30.23
CA GLU A 271 4.47 -6.38 -29.33
C GLU A 271 5.97 -6.63 -29.50
N GLU A 272 6.45 -6.77 -30.73
CA GLU A 272 7.88 -6.90 -31.03
C GLU A 272 8.68 -5.70 -30.52
N GLN A 273 8.19 -4.47 -30.70
CA GLN A 273 8.86 -3.27 -30.16
C GLN A 273 8.90 -3.28 -28.63
N ARG A 274 7.79 -3.63 -27.95
CA ARG A 274 7.80 -3.76 -26.48
C ARG A 274 8.79 -4.82 -26.01
N MET A 275 8.86 -5.96 -26.69
CA MET A 275 9.83 -7.01 -26.37
C MET A 275 11.26 -6.53 -26.59
N GLN A 276 11.53 -5.77 -27.66
CA GLN A 276 12.84 -5.17 -27.91
C GLN A 276 13.20 -4.15 -26.83
N ASP A 277 12.26 -3.31 -26.41
CA ASP A 277 12.45 -2.35 -25.31
C ASP A 277 12.74 -3.07 -23.99
N GLU A 278 11.98 -4.12 -23.65
CA GLU A 278 12.21 -4.95 -22.45
C GLU A 278 13.60 -5.60 -22.45
N VAL A 279 14.03 -6.12 -23.60
CA VAL A 279 15.38 -6.70 -23.76
C VAL A 279 16.45 -5.63 -23.63
N ALA A 280 16.26 -4.45 -24.23
CA ALA A 280 17.18 -3.33 -24.11
C ALA A 280 17.31 -2.83 -22.66
N ASP A 281 16.19 -2.74 -21.94
CA ASP A 281 16.15 -2.38 -20.52
C ASP A 281 16.88 -3.40 -19.66
N ALA A 282 16.69 -4.71 -19.92
CA ALA A 282 17.43 -5.76 -19.22
C ALA A 282 18.95 -5.65 -19.45
N ILE A 283 19.38 -5.38 -20.69
CA ILE A 283 20.79 -5.15 -21.02
C ILE A 283 21.34 -3.92 -20.29
N ASN A 284 20.58 -2.83 -20.26
CA ASN A 284 20.96 -1.59 -19.58
C ASN A 284 21.10 -1.77 -18.06
N ILE A 285 20.20 -2.54 -17.44
CA ILE A 285 20.28 -2.88 -16.01
C ILE A 285 21.56 -3.66 -15.72
N GLU A 286 21.87 -4.68 -16.52
CA GLU A 286 23.09 -5.48 -16.36
C GLU A 286 24.36 -4.63 -16.59
N PHE A 287 24.35 -3.75 -17.59
CA PHE A 287 25.44 -2.81 -17.83
C PHE A 287 25.66 -1.86 -16.65
N ASN A 288 24.60 -1.27 -16.12
CA ASN A 288 24.66 -0.39 -14.95
C ASN A 288 25.15 -1.12 -13.71
N ARG A 289 24.70 -2.37 -13.49
CA ARG A 289 25.18 -3.22 -12.40
C ARG A 289 26.68 -3.45 -12.48
N LYS A 290 27.21 -3.79 -13.66
CA LYS A 290 28.65 -3.95 -13.88
C LYS A 290 29.41 -2.65 -13.67
N LYS A 291 28.85 -1.51 -14.10
CA LYS A 291 29.44 -0.20 -13.88
C LYS A 291 29.56 0.14 -12.39
N VAL A 292 28.52 -0.11 -11.60
CA VAL A 292 28.55 0.08 -10.13
C VAL A 292 29.60 -0.82 -9.47
N MET A 293 29.66 -2.10 -9.87
CA MET A 293 30.70 -3.02 -9.37
C MET A 293 32.12 -2.52 -9.68
N ALA A 294 32.34 -1.98 -10.89
CA ALA A 294 33.63 -1.42 -11.28
C ALA A 294 33.98 -0.15 -10.48
N THR A 295 33.01 0.72 -10.20
CA THR A 295 33.24 1.91 -9.34
C THR A 295 33.55 1.53 -7.91
N ASP A 296 32.88 0.51 -7.37
CA ASP A 296 33.13 0.00 -6.02
C ASP A 296 34.54 -0.61 -5.91
N GLN A 297 34.95 -1.39 -6.92
CA GLN A 297 36.31 -1.93 -7.01
C GLN A 297 37.36 -0.81 -7.07
N ALA A 298 37.16 0.20 -7.92
CA ALA A 298 38.06 1.34 -8.02
C ALA A 298 38.16 2.13 -6.70
N ALA A 299 37.06 2.24 -5.94
CA ALA A 299 37.05 2.88 -4.63
C ALA A 299 37.82 2.07 -3.57
N ILE A 300 37.72 0.74 -3.60
CA ILE A 300 38.51 -0.16 -2.72
C ILE A 300 40.00 -0.01 -3.05
N GLU A 301 40.38 -0.09 -4.32
CA GLU A 301 41.77 0.07 -4.75
C GLU A 301 42.35 1.44 -4.36
N ALA A 302 41.57 2.52 -4.49
CA ALA A 302 41.98 3.85 -4.07
C ALA A 302 42.23 3.94 -2.55
N LYS A 303 41.37 3.28 -1.74
CA LYS A 303 41.56 3.19 -0.29
C LYS A 303 42.81 2.39 0.07
N GLU A 304 43.04 1.26 -0.59
CA GLU A 304 44.23 0.43 -0.37
C GLU A 304 45.51 1.21 -0.68
N LYS A 305 45.54 1.95 -1.80
CA LYS A 305 46.67 2.84 -2.15
C LYS A 305 46.89 3.92 -1.09
N TYR A 306 45.82 4.58 -0.64
CA TYR A 306 45.91 5.60 0.41
C TYR A 306 46.46 5.04 1.73
N LEU A 307 46.02 3.85 2.13
CA LEU A 307 46.52 3.17 3.33
C LEU A 307 47.98 2.78 3.19
N ALA A 308 48.39 2.25 2.02
CA ALA A 308 49.78 1.92 1.74
C ALA A 308 50.68 3.17 1.85
N GLU A 309 50.28 4.29 1.24
CA GLU A 309 51.00 5.57 1.34
C GLU A 309 51.10 6.05 2.79
N LYS A 310 50.02 5.99 3.56
CA LYS A 310 50.03 6.34 4.99
C LYS A 310 50.95 5.44 5.81
N MET A 311 51.01 4.16 5.49
CA MET A 311 51.92 3.22 6.17
C MET A 311 53.38 3.51 5.84
N GLU A 312 53.70 3.89 4.60
CA GLU A 312 55.06 4.31 4.23
C GLU A 312 55.45 5.63 4.92
N ILE A 313 54.57 6.62 4.94
CA ILE A 313 54.79 7.88 5.67
C ILE A 313 55.00 7.58 7.17
N GLY A 314 54.19 6.69 7.74
CA GLY A 314 54.33 6.27 9.14
C GLY A 314 55.63 5.50 9.41
N ARG A 315 56.12 4.69 8.46
CA ARG A 315 57.45 4.05 8.53
C ARG A 315 58.56 5.10 8.53
N GLY A 316 58.52 6.04 7.58
CA GLY A 316 59.48 7.14 7.51
C GLY A 316 59.53 7.98 8.79
N ALA A 317 58.36 8.38 9.31
CA ALA A 317 58.28 9.14 10.56
C ALA A 317 58.82 8.37 11.78
N ARG A 318 58.63 7.03 11.84
CA ARG A 318 59.22 6.19 12.91
C ARG A 318 60.73 6.10 12.81
N GLU A 319 61.28 6.04 11.60
CA GLU A 319 62.73 6.05 11.36
C GLU A 319 63.34 7.38 11.75
N GLU A 320 62.72 8.50 11.33
CA GLU A 320 63.11 9.85 11.75
C GLU A 320 63.03 10.04 13.27
N ALA A 321 61.98 9.52 13.92
CA ALA A 321 61.83 9.56 15.36
C ALA A 321 62.89 8.74 16.11
N LYS A 322 63.34 7.61 15.55
CA LYS A 322 64.47 6.84 16.11
C LYS A 322 65.77 7.63 16.00
N ILE A 323 66.01 8.27 14.85
CA ILE A 323 67.19 9.11 14.63
C ILE A 323 67.19 10.29 15.61
N SER A 324 66.05 10.99 15.74
CA SER A 324 65.92 12.12 16.67
C SER A 324 66.03 11.70 18.14
N HIS A 325 65.51 10.53 18.52
CA HIS A 325 65.70 10.00 19.87
C HIS A 325 67.19 9.73 20.16
N LEU A 326 67.92 9.15 19.20
CA LEU A 326 69.35 8.90 19.33
C LEU A 326 70.14 10.22 19.48
N THR A 327 69.80 11.27 18.71
CA THR A 327 70.45 12.58 18.83
C THR A 327 70.16 13.23 20.18
N ILE A 328 68.89 13.25 20.62
CA ILE A 328 68.48 13.76 21.94
C ILE A 328 69.20 12.99 23.06
N GLN A 329 69.36 11.67 22.93
CA GLN A 329 70.06 10.87 23.93
C GLN A 329 71.56 11.24 24.02
N GLN A 330 72.21 11.51 22.90
CA GLN A 330 73.59 12.01 22.88
C GLN A 330 73.68 13.41 23.48
N GLU A 331 72.78 14.32 23.11
CA GLU A 331 72.71 15.67 23.68
C GLU A 331 72.48 15.65 25.19
N SER A 332 71.58 14.79 25.69
CA SER A 332 71.33 14.61 27.12
C SER A 332 72.57 14.10 27.87
N LYS A 333 73.35 13.19 27.27
CA LYS A 333 74.64 12.74 27.85
C LYS A 333 75.61 13.92 27.95
N ASN A 334 75.72 14.72 26.89
CA ASN A 334 76.58 15.91 26.84
C ASN A 334 76.12 16.97 27.85
N GLU A 335 74.82 17.18 27.99
CA GLU A 335 74.24 18.15 28.91
C GLU A 335 74.38 17.71 30.37
N LYS A 336 74.21 16.42 30.68
CA LYS A 336 74.49 15.85 32.01
C LYS A 336 75.95 16.06 32.39
N PHE A 337 76.87 15.92 31.44
CA PHE A 337 78.29 16.21 31.66
C PHE A 337 78.50 17.70 31.99
N ARG A 338 77.91 18.62 31.22
CA ARG A 338 77.94 20.07 31.50
C ARG A 338 77.29 20.44 32.84
N LYS A 339 76.18 19.80 33.20
CA LYS A 339 75.47 20.02 34.47
C LYS A 339 76.28 19.50 35.66
N LYS A 340 77.01 18.38 35.54
CA LYS A 340 77.95 17.92 36.58
C LYS A 340 79.06 18.95 36.83
N LEU A 341 79.62 19.51 35.76
CA LEU A 341 80.58 20.63 35.83
C LEU A 341 79.99 21.86 36.54
N LYS A 342 78.78 22.28 36.15
CA LYS A 342 78.08 23.41 36.82
C LYS A 342 77.68 23.09 38.27
N HIS A 343 77.24 21.87 38.57
CA HIS A 343 76.84 21.46 39.91
C HIS A 343 78.01 21.50 40.89
N PHE A 344 79.20 21.09 40.44
CA PHE A 344 80.44 21.24 41.21
C PHE A 344 80.67 22.69 41.63
N LEU A 345 80.47 23.65 40.72
CA LEU A 345 80.57 25.09 41.00
C LEU A 345 79.48 25.56 41.98
N VAL A 346 78.21 25.22 41.72
CA VAL A 346 77.08 25.67 42.54
C VAL A 346 77.05 25.05 43.95
N VAL A 347 77.60 23.85 44.16
CA VAL A 347 77.74 23.27 45.51
C VAL A 347 78.62 24.15 46.40
N GLN A 348 79.60 24.86 45.83
CA GLN A 348 80.35 25.87 46.56
C GLN A 348 79.46 27.06 46.94
N ASP A 349 78.65 27.57 46.00
CA ASP A 349 77.77 28.72 46.24
C ASP A 349 76.63 28.44 47.23
N LYS A 350 76.06 27.23 47.21
CA LYS A 350 74.92 26.83 48.06
C LYS A 350 75.24 26.78 49.54
N ARG A 351 76.51 26.64 49.93
CA ARG A 351 76.91 26.82 51.34
C ARG A 351 76.60 28.24 51.83
N GLY A 352 76.66 29.24 50.96
CA GLY A 352 76.35 30.64 51.31
C GLY A 352 74.87 30.95 51.47
N ILE A 353 74.00 30.37 50.62
CA ILE A 353 72.56 30.72 50.59
C ILE A 353 71.75 30.05 51.71
N LYS A 354 72.18 28.88 52.23
CA LYS A 354 71.47 28.14 53.28
C LYS A 354 71.26 28.99 54.55
N ILE A 355 72.19 29.90 54.80
CA ILE A 355 72.17 30.87 55.91
C ILE A 355 71.02 31.89 55.77
N ALA A 356 70.55 32.20 54.54
CA ALA A 356 69.54 33.24 54.31
C ALA A 356 68.08 32.75 54.45
N ARG A 357 67.81 31.45 54.23
CA ARG A 357 66.43 30.91 54.17
C ARG A 357 65.78 30.68 55.53
N GLU A 358 66.55 30.40 56.58
CA GLU A 358 66.00 30.20 57.93
C GLU A 358 65.30 31.45 58.49
N ASN A 359 65.61 32.63 57.96
CA ASN A 359 65.04 33.90 58.42
C ASN A 359 63.63 34.17 57.88
N VAL A 360 63.27 33.68 56.69
CA VAL A 360 61.97 33.99 56.03
C VAL A 360 60.83 33.09 56.51
N ALA A 361 61.13 31.85 56.90
CA ALA A 361 60.12 30.86 57.29
C ALA A 361 59.36 31.23 58.58
N LYS A 362 59.94 32.06 59.44
CA LYS A 362 59.31 32.51 60.68
C LYS A 362 58.15 33.50 60.44
N ALA A 363 58.14 34.24 59.34
CA ALA A 363 57.15 35.29 59.07
C ALA A 363 55.80 34.79 58.51
N ARG A 364 55.79 33.65 57.79
CA ARG A 364 54.56 33.15 57.11
C ARG A 364 53.58 32.43 58.02
N LYS A 365 54.00 32.02 59.22
CA LYS A 365 53.16 31.24 60.14
C LYS A 365 52.07 32.07 60.85
N ALA A 366 52.19 33.40 60.84
CA ALA A 366 51.26 34.29 61.54
C ALA A 366 49.96 34.58 60.74
N ASN A 367 50.01 34.64 59.41
CA ASN A 367 48.88 35.15 58.60
C ASN A 367 47.78 34.11 58.27
N ALA A 368 47.94 32.84 58.61
CA ALA A 368 47.01 31.78 58.22
C ALA A 368 45.82 31.60 59.19
N LEU A 369 45.87 32.19 60.38
CA LEU A 369 44.88 31.95 61.43
C LEU A 369 43.64 32.86 61.34
N GLU A 370 43.67 33.95 60.57
CA GLU A 370 42.57 34.94 60.54
C GLU A 370 41.45 34.63 59.52
N VAL A 371 41.67 33.78 58.52
CA VAL A 371 40.73 33.59 57.39
C VAL A 371 39.63 32.53 57.62
N GLN A 372 39.70 31.73 58.69
CA GLN A 372 38.77 30.60 58.89
C GLN A 372 37.43 30.95 59.56
N ALA A 373 37.24 32.16 60.12
CA ALA A 373 36.07 32.47 60.94
C ALA A 373 34.82 33.01 60.17
N GLU A 374 34.95 33.42 58.91
CA GLU A 374 33.89 34.21 58.23
C GLU A 374 32.87 33.39 57.39
N SER A 375 33.04 32.08 57.20
CA SER A 375 32.26 31.30 56.20
C SER A 375 31.03 30.56 56.74
N GLU A 376 30.84 30.45 58.05
CA GLU A 376 29.83 29.55 58.65
C GLU A 376 28.42 30.17 58.81
N GLU A 377 28.26 31.50 58.75
CA GLU A 377 27.01 32.18 59.11
C GLU A 377 25.93 32.24 58.00
N LEU A 378 26.26 31.99 56.72
CA LEU A 378 25.34 32.24 55.59
C LEU A 378 24.34 31.11 55.25
N CYS A 379 24.48 29.91 55.81
CA CYS A 379 23.75 28.73 55.31
C CYS A 379 22.31 28.55 55.85
N ALA A 380 21.91 29.21 56.95
CA ALA A 380 20.71 28.80 57.71
C ALA A 380 19.33 29.32 57.24
N LYS A 381 19.20 30.29 56.30
CA LYS A 381 17.94 31.03 56.07
C LYS A 381 17.00 30.49 54.95
N SER A 382 17.41 29.52 54.14
CA SER A 382 16.73 29.19 52.88
C SER A 382 15.52 28.22 52.98
N THR A 383 15.33 27.51 54.09
CA THR A 383 14.48 26.29 54.10
C THR A 383 12.98 26.47 54.42
N LEU A 384 12.54 27.62 54.94
CA LEU A 384 11.20 27.76 55.56
C LEU A 384 10.01 28.06 54.63
N GLN A 385 10.19 28.48 53.38
CA GLN A 385 9.10 29.10 52.59
C GLN A 385 8.25 28.15 51.73
N LYS A 386 8.64 26.89 51.49
CA LYS A 386 8.01 26.03 50.46
C LYS A 386 6.75 25.25 50.89
N ALA A 387 6.31 25.31 52.14
CA ALA A 387 5.34 24.36 52.68
C ALA A 387 3.84 24.76 52.58
N GLN A 388 3.49 26.01 52.23
CA GLN A 388 2.12 26.53 52.47
C GLN A 388 1.13 26.44 51.29
N GLU A 389 1.54 26.11 50.07
CA GLU A 389 0.70 26.34 48.86
C GLU A 389 -0.25 25.20 48.43
N MET A 390 -0.17 23.99 48.98
CA MET A 390 -0.83 22.79 48.40
C MET A 390 -2.28 22.52 48.85
N ALA A 391 -2.87 23.27 49.79
CA ALA A 391 -4.11 22.86 50.47
C ALA A 391 -5.46 23.29 49.82
N MET A 392 -5.48 24.26 48.90
CA MET A 392 -6.72 24.97 48.50
C MET A 392 -7.51 24.36 47.33
N LYS A 393 -7.05 23.29 46.68
CA LYS A 393 -7.53 22.89 45.34
C LYS A 393 -8.61 21.79 45.27
N GLN A 394 -9.19 21.30 46.38
CA GLN A 394 -9.97 20.03 46.37
C GLN A 394 -11.51 20.10 46.57
N GLU A 395 -12.14 21.25 46.82
CA GLU A 395 -13.56 21.28 47.29
C GLU A 395 -14.66 21.44 46.19
N LEU A 396 -14.35 21.85 44.96
CA LEU A 396 -15.34 22.36 44.00
C LEU A 396 -16.22 21.31 43.27
N VAL A 397 -15.81 20.05 43.22
CA VAL A 397 -16.33 19.09 42.21
C VAL A 397 -17.62 18.36 42.65
N ARG A 398 -18.16 18.62 43.84
CA ARG A 398 -19.17 17.73 44.46
C ARG A 398 -20.66 17.98 44.14
N GLN A 399 -21.05 19.07 43.48
CA GLN A 399 -22.46 19.56 43.57
C GLN A 399 -23.37 19.38 42.35
N LEU A 400 -22.88 18.97 41.18
CA LEU A 400 -23.64 19.10 39.91
C LEU A 400 -24.39 17.85 39.39
N ARG A 401 -24.75 16.86 40.22
CA ARG A 401 -25.27 15.55 39.72
C ARG A 401 -26.64 15.05 40.23
N ALA A 402 -27.48 15.86 40.86
CA ALA A 402 -28.59 15.32 41.68
C ALA A 402 -30.04 15.77 41.37
N LEU A 403 -30.46 16.05 40.12
CA LEU A 403 -31.90 16.27 39.80
C LEU A 403 -32.21 15.78 38.37
N GLU A 404 -32.55 14.52 38.12
CA GLU A 404 -33.85 13.83 38.29
C GLU A 404 -34.87 14.05 37.14
N LYS A 405 -35.43 12.93 36.67
CA LYS A 405 -36.49 12.72 35.65
C LYS A 405 -37.82 12.37 36.35
N GLU A 406 -38.97 12.56 35.69
CA GLU A 406 -39.95 11.52 35.30
C GLU A 406 -41.40 12.00 35.03
N SER A 407 -42.13 11.14 34.30
CA SER A 407 -43.41 11.23 33.59
C SER A 407 -44.64 10.71 34.36
N CYS A 408 -45.88 10.94 33.87
CA CYS A 408 -46.91 9.89 33.63
C CYS A 408 -48.29 10.43 33.13
N HIS A 409 -48.97 9.66 32.26
CA HIS A 409 -50.36 9.86 31.78
C HIS A 409 -51.10 8.50 31.77
N MET A 410 -52.44 8.49 31.89
CA MET A 410 -53.30 7.29 31.76
C MET A 410 -54.70 7.65 31.21
N GLU A 411 -55.26 6.79 30.34
CA GLU A 411 -56.54 6.98 29.61
C GLU A 411 -57.64 5.94 29.98
N LYS A 412 -58.90 6.21 29.56
CA LYS A 412 -60.14 5.45 29.88
C LYS A 412 -60.63 4.55 28.72
N LYS A 413 -61.42 3.52 29.07
CA LYS A 413 -61.88 2.37 28.24
C LYS A 413 -63.07 2.68 27.30
N PHE A 414 -63.16 1.92 26.20
CA PHE A 414 -63.87 2.20 24.93
C PHE A 414 -65.02 1.21 24.61
N ASP A 415 -66.06 1.67 23.91
CA ASP A 415 -67.27 0.90 23.49
C ASP A 415 -67.35 0.72 21.96
N ILE A 416 -67.94 -0.39 21.49
CA ILE A 416 -67.79 -0.94 20.13
C ILE A 416 -68.88 -0.48 19.15
N TYR A 417 -70.10 -0.22 19.62
CA TYR A 417 -71.21 0.17 18.74
C TYR A 417 -71.42 1.68 18.69
N SER A 418 -70.83 2.43 19.61
CA SER A 418 -70.78 3.89 19.57
C SER A 418 -69.74 4.34 18.56
N SER A 419 -70.10 5.28 17.68
CA SER A 419 -69.10 6.11 17.03
C SER A 419 -68.39 6.97 18.08
N SER A 420 -67.20 7.47 17.75
CA SER A 420 -66.39 8.28 18.67
C SER A 420 -67.03 9.64 18.99
N GLY A 421 -68.02 10.10 18.20
CA GLY A 421 -68.80 11.31 18.47
C GLY A 421 -67.96 12.59 18.37
N GLN A 422 -66.83 12.53 17.66
CA GLN A 422 -65.85 13.61 17.54
C GLN A 422 -66.19 14.61 16.43
N GLY A 423 -67.29 14.38 15.69
CA GLY A 423 -67.76 15.25 14.62
C GLY A 423 -66.95 15.11 13.32
N LEU A 424 -66.19 14.03 13.16
CA LEU A 424 -65.43 13.76 11.95
C LEU A 424 -66.38 13.30 10.83
N LEU A 425 -66.14 13.78 9.61
CA LEU A 425 -67.02 13.58 8.44
C LEU A 425 -67.22 12.11 8.00
N GLN A 426 -66.52 11.14 8.61
CA GLN A 426 -66.54 9.71 8.25
C GLN A 426 -66.54 8.78 9.48
N GLU A 427 -67.26 9.14 10.54
CA GLU A 427 -67.36 8.25 11.71
C GLU A 427 -68.25 7.04 11.43
N MET A 428 -67.65 5.85 11.45
CA MET A 428 -68.36 4.57 11.38
C MET A 428 -68.23 3.83 12.70
N SER A 429 -69.31 3.19 13.14
CA SER A 429 -69.27 2.28 14.29
C SER A 429 -68.33 1.10 14.01
N ILE A 430 -67.77 0.46 15.04
CA ILE A 430 -66.85 -0.68 14.82
C ILE A 430 -67.55 -1.83 14.10
N ALA A 431 -68.87 -1.98 14.26
CA ALA A 431 -69.66 -2.96 13.52
C ALA A 431 -69.70 -2.66 12.01
N GLN A 432 -69.90 -1.41 11.62
CA GLN A 432 -69.84 -0.98 10.21
C GLN A 432 -68.42 -1.06 9.65
N LEU A 433 -67.42 -0.70 10.46
CA LEU A 433 -66.01 -0.90 10.09
C LEU A 433 -65.72 -2.37 9.81
N ARG A 434 -66.31 -3.32 10.57
CA ARG A 434 -66.13 -4.76 10.30
C ARG A 434 -66.71 -5.20 8.95
N THR A 435 -67.84 -4.65 8.50
CA THR A 435 -68.45 -5.00 7.21
C THR A 435 -67.70 -4.39 6.03
N GLU A 436 -67.34 -3.11 6.13
CA GLU A 436 -66.49 -2.44 5.14
C GLU A 436 -65.12 -3.14 5.05
N LEU A 437 -64.57 -3.54 6.19
CA LEU A 437 -63.33 -4.31 6.26
C LEU A 437 -63.43 -5.65 5.50
N VAL A 438 -64.60 -6.29 5.42
CA VAL A 438 -64.78 -7.49 4.57
C VAL A 438 -64.70 -7.16 3.08
N LEU A 439 -65.30 -6.06 2.63
CA LEU A 439 -65.22 -5.61 1.24
C LEU A 439 -63.80 -5.18 0.87
N VAL A 440 -63.17 -4.39 1.74
CA VAL A 440 -61.77 -3.98 1.63
C VAL A 440 -60.85 -5.21 1.62
N LYS A 441 -61.09 -6.22 2.46
CA LYS A 441 -60.35 -7.49 2.44
C LYS A 441 -60.43 -8.20 1.08
N ARG A 442 -61.62 -8.24 0.46
CA ARG A 442 -61.78 -8.84 -0.87
C ARG A 442 -61.03 -8.05 -1.94
N TRP A 443 -61.11 -6.73 -1.88
CA TRP A 443 -60.35 -5.83 -2.75
C TRP A 443 -58.83 -6.02 -2.60
N LEU A 444 -58.35 -6.06 -1.36
CA LEU A 444 -56.94 -6.32 -1.04
C LEU A 444 -56.50 -7.71 -1.52
N GLN A 445 -57.32 -8.75 -1.36
CA GLN A 445 -57.05 -10.09 -1.89
C GLN A 445 -56.90 -10.07 -3.41
N HIS A 446 -57.79 -9.37 -4.12
CA HIS A 446 -57.71 -9.23 -5.56
C HIS A 446 -56.45 -8.47 -6.00
N GLU A 447 -56.10 -7.37 -5.32
CA GLU A 447 -54.85 -6.67 -5.57
C GLU A 447 -53.62 -7.53 -5.27
N GLU A 448 -53.64 -8.30 -4.19
CA GLU A 448 -52.60 -9.26 -3.85
C GLU A 448 -52.44 -10.30 -4.95
N ASP A 449 -53.53 -10.83 -5.51
CA ASP A 449 -53.48 -11.81 -6.59
C ASP A 449 -52.89 -11.20 -7.87
N ILE A 450 -53.24 -9.96 -8.21
CA ILE A 450 -52.60 -9.23 -9.32
C ILE A 450 -51.11 -9.07 -9.06
N LYS A 451 -50.71 -8.65 -7.84
CA LYS A 451 -49.30 -8.49 -7.46
C LYS A 451 -48.56 -9.83 -7.52
N ARG A 452 -49.17 -10.92 -7.04
CA ARG A 452 -48.63 -12.29 -7.10
C ARG A 452 -48.44 -12.75 -8.55
N ARG A 453 -49.40 -12.50 -9.44
CA ARG A 453 -49.27 -12.79 -10.88
C ARG A 453 -48.13 -12.02 -11.54
N LYS A 454 -48.01 -10.71 -11.25
CA LYS A 454 -46.89 -9.88 -11.74
C LYS A 454 -45.54 -10.40 -11.25
N ILE A 455 -45.43 -10.73 -9.96
CA ILE A 455 -44.21 -11.31 -9.39
C ILE A 455 -43.87 -12.66 -10.05
N HIS A 456 -44.89 -13.48 -10.33
CA HIS A 456 -44.69 -14.76 -11.00
C HIS A 456 -44.20 -14.59 -12.45
N ALA A 457 -44.79 -13.67 -13.20
CA ALA A 457 -44.34 -13.34 -14.56
C ALA A 457 -42.86 -12.89 -14.58
N VAL A 458 -42.49 -11.94 -13.71
CA VAL A 458 -41.09 -11.46 -13.58
C VAL A 458 -40.14 -12.60 -13.17
N LYS A 459 -40.59 -13.53 -12.32
CA LYS A 459 -39.81 -14.72 -11.96
C LYS A 459 -39.58 -15.64 -13.16
N ILE A 460 -40.61 -15.89 -13.97
CA ILE A 460 -40.49 -16.69 -15.21
C ILE A 460 -39.54 -16.01 -16.19
N GLU A 461 -39.71 -14.72 -16.45
CA GLU A 461 -38.84 -13.96 -17.36
C GLU A 461 -37.37 -14.03 -16.90
N ARG A 462 -37.13 -13.85 -15.60
CA ARG A 462 -35.80 -13.97 -15.02
C ARG A 462 -35.24 -15.38 -15.17
N GLN A 463 -36.04 -16.42 -14.98
CA GLN A 463 -35.62 -17.80 -15.19
C GLN A 463 -35.25 -18.07 -16.65
N ASN A 464 -36.09 -17.65 -17.59
CA ASN A 464 -35.83 -17.80 -19.03
C ASN A 464 -34.55 -17.08 -19.45
N MET A 465 -34.36 -15.83 -19.00
CA MET A 465 -33.13 -15.07 -19.24
C MET A 465 -31.89 -15.78 -18.69
N LEU A 466 -31.96 -16.36 -17.48
CA LEU A 466 -30.84 -17.10 -16.91
C LEU A 466 -30.55 -18.38 -17.67
N LEU A 467 -31.58 -19.08 -18.16
CA LEU A 467 -31.42 -20.28 -18.98
C LEU A 467 -30.73 -19.97 -20.30
N GLU A 468 -31.15 -18.92 -21.00
CA GLU A 468 -30.53 -18.45 -22.24
C GLU A 468 -29.06 -18.10 -22.04
N ARG A 469 -28.76 -17.28 -21.02
CA ARG A 469 -27.37 -16.92 -20.69
C ARG A 469 -26.54 -18.14 -20.30
N SER A 470 -27.14 -19.12 -19.61
CA SER A 470 -26.44 -20.38 -19.29
C SER A 470 -26.02 -21.13 -20.55
N ARG A 471 -26.91 -21.21 -21.55
CA ARG A 471 -26.63 -21.89 -22.82
C ARG A 471 -25.47 -21.21 -23.54
N VAL A 472 -25.51 -19.88 -23.65
CA VAL A 472 -24.42 -19.09 -24.26
C VAL A 472 -23.10 -19.34 -23.53
N VAL A 473 -23.09 -19.26 -22.19
CA VAL A 473 -21.88 -19.49 -21.38
C VAL A 473 -21.36 -20.92 -21.57
N THR A 474 -22.22 -21.94 -21.59
CA THR A 474 -21.79 -23.32 -21.83
C THR A 474 -21.17 -23.49 -23.22
N GLN A 475 -21.80 -22.94 -24.26
CA GLN A 475 -21.27 -22.97 -25.62
C GLN A 475 -19.90 -22.28 -25.70
N MET A 476 -19.77 -21.08 -25.12
CA MET A 476 -18.50 -20.35 -25.10
C MET A 476 -17.40 -21.10 -24.34
N ARG A 477 -17.74 -21.76 -23.23
CA ARG A 477 -16.79 -22.62 -22.50
C ARG A 477 -16.34 -23.82 -23.33
N HIS A 478 -17.25 -24.45 -24.09
CA HIS A 478 -16.90 -25.54 -24.99
C HIS A 478 -15.94 -25.06 -26.09
N ILE A 479 -16.23 -23.91 -26.70
CA ILE A 479 -15.37 -23.29 -27.73
C ILE A 479 -14.00 -22.95 -27.14
N ALA A 480 -13.95 -22.26 -26.01
CA ALA A 480 -12.71 -21.89 -25.34
C ALA A 480 -11.87 -23.12 -24.95
N ARG A 481 -12.52 -24.19 -24.47
CA ARG A 481 -11.84 -25.46 -24.15
C ARG A 481 -11.27 -26.11 -25.41
N ALA A 482 -12.01 -26.11 -26.52
CA ALA A 482 -11.52 -26.64 -27.79
C ALA A 482 -10.32 -25.84 -28.32
N GLN A 483 -10.39 -24.50 -28.28
CA GLN A 483 -9.29 -23.61 -28.67
C GLN A 483 -8.04 -23.84 -27.80
N TRP A 484 -8.21 -23.97 -26.48
CA TRP A 484 -7.10 -24.27 -25.58
C TRP A 484 -6.45 -25.63 -25.85
N LEU A 485 -7.27 -26.67 -26.08
CA LEU A 485 -6.75 -27.99 -26.46
C LEU A 485 -5.99 -27.95 -27.79
N SER A 486 -6.46 -27.18 -28.77
CA SER A 486 -5.78 -26.96 -30.04
C SER A 486 -4.42 -26.26 -29.85
N LYS A 487 -4.37 -25.16 -29.09
CA LYS A 487 -3.11 -24.46 -28.77
C LYS A 487 -2.11 -25.38 -28.08
N LYS A 488 -2.55 -26.14 -27.09
CA LYS A 488 -1.69 -27.09 -26.37
C LYS A 488 -1.21 -28.24 -27.26
N ALA A 489 -2.00 -28.67 -28.23
CA ALA A 489 -1.58 -29.65 -29.22
C ALA A 489 -0.54 -29.06 -30.19
N HIS A 490 -0.69 -27.79 -30.60
CA HIS A 490 0.30 -27.06 -31.38
C HIS A 490 1.62 -26.88 -30.63
N GLU A 491 1.60 -26.42 -29.37
CA GLU A 491 2.81 -26.31 -28.54
C GLU A 491 3.55 -27.65 -28.45
N LYS A 492 2.83 -28.74 -28.13
CA LYS A 492 3.41 -30.09 -28.11
C LYS A 492 3.94 -30.56 -29.46
N PHE A 493 3.42 -30.06 -30.57
CA PHE A 493 3.94 -30.36 -31.89
C PHE A 493 5.25 -29.62 -32.12
N TYR A 494 5.32 -28.33 -31.79
CA TYR A 494 6.54 -27.52 -31.88
C TYR A 494 7.65 -28.07 -30.99
N ASP A 495 7.36 -28.38 -29.72
CA ASP A 495 8.30 -28.99 -28.78
C ASP A 495 8.88 -30.35 -29.27
N LYS A 496 8.11 -31.08 -30.10
CA LYS A 496 8.57 -32.33 -30.73
C LYS A 496 9.36 -32.11 -32.02
N THR A 497 9.13 -30.99 -32.71
CA THR A 497 9.84 -30.63 -33.95
C THR A 497 11.06 -29.75 -33.71
N GLU A 498 11.23 -29.20 -32.50
CA GLU A 498 12.51 -28.68 -32.01
C GLU A 498 13.50 -29.84 -31.84
N ILE A 499 13.97 -30.32 -32.98
CA ILE A 499 15.17 -31.14 -33.08
C ILE A 499 16.30 -30.23 -32.57
N ASN A 500 16.94 -30.65 -31.49
CA ASN A 500 18.03 -29.94 -30.87
C ASN A 500 19.09 -29.61 -31.95
N PRO A 501 19.40 -28.35 -32.27
CA PRO A 501 20.36 -28.02 -33.32
C PRO A 501 21.76 -28.58 -33.02
N ALA A 502 22.03 -28.93 -31.75
CA ALA A 502 23.22 -29.67 -31.32
C ALA A 502 23.27 -31.11 -31.87
N GLU A 503 22.12 -31.81 -31.97
CA GLU A 503 22.06 -33.18 -32.49
C GLU A 503 22.18 -33.24 -34.02
N GLN A 504 21.78 -32.18 -34.74
CA GLN A 504 21.97 -32.10 -36.20
C GLN A 504 23.38 -31.65 -36.61
N LEU A 505 24.12 -30.98 -35.72
CA LEU A 505 25.50 -30.54 -35.97
C LEU A 505 26.57 -31.54 -35.49
N GLY A 506 26.17 -32.65 -34.87
CA GLY A 506 27.09 -33.73 -34.48
C GLY A 506 28.23 -33.27 -33.56
N LEU A 507 27.92 -32.39 -32.59
CA LEU A 507 28.85 -31.96 -31.54
C LEU A 507 28.60 -32.72 -30.23
#